data_AF-A0A2H6NGC5-F1
#
_entry.id   AF-A0A2H6NGC5-F1
#
_cell.length_a   1.000
_cell.length_b   1.000
_cell.length_c   1.000
_cell.angle_alpha   90.00
_cell.angle_beta   90.00
_cell.angle_gamma   90.00
#
_symmetry.space_group_name_H-M   'P 1'
#
loop_
_entity.id
_entity.type
_entity.pdbx_description
1 polymer ?
#
loop_
_entity_poly.entity_id
_entity_poly.type
_entity_poly.pdbx_seq_one_letter_code
_entity_poly.pdbx_strand_id
1 'polypeptide(L)'
;MMWASTELISNIQEINIETSTWADHNLLKVIWKGQRKRSRWTMNDSILKEKKFNQFMERELDFFFKENRKEETSVQNVWDITAYIRLTIIYVGRRNRKRQTQKVLEEEYKD
;
A
#
# COMPACT_ATOMS: atom_id res chain seq x y z
N MET A 1 16.32 5.03 -30.08
CA MET A 1 15.49 3.90 -29.61
C MET A 1 15.13 4.14 -28.15
N MET A 2 13.86 4.00 -27.77
CA MET A 2 13.41 4.17 -26.38
C MET A 2 12.78 2.85 -25.90
N TRP A 3 13.19 2.39 -24.72
CA TRP A 3 12.62 1.20 -24.07
C TRP A 3 11.91 1.65 -22.80
N ALA A 4 10.69 1.17 -22.58
CA ALA A 4 9.84 1.55 -21.46
C ALA A 4 9.08 0.34 -20.92
N SER A 5 8.74 0.37 -19.63
CA SER A 5 7.87 -0.66 -19.03
C SER A 5 6.46 -0.58 -19.60
N THR A 6 5.72 -1.69 -19.57
CA THR A 6 4.32 -1.75 -20.00
C THR A 6 3.42 -0.74 -19.27
N GLU A 7 3.66 -0.53 -17.97
CA GLU A 7 2.97 0.49 -17.17
C GLU A 7 3.29 1.92 -17.67
N LEU A 8 4.52 2.20 -18.07
CA LEU A 8 4.86 3.53 -18.60
C LEU A 8 4.29 3.74 -20.00
N ILE A 9 4.40 2.74 -20.89
CA ILE A 9 3.87 2.81 -22.28
C ILE A 9 2.37 3.10 -22.29
N SER A 10 1.59 2.42 -21.44
CA SER A 10 0.14 2.66 -21.32
C SER A 10 -0.23 4.07 -20.81
N ASN A 11 0.71 4.79 -20.22
CA ASN A 11 0.53 6.16 -19.72
C ASN A 11 1.08 7.24 -20.66
N ILE A 12 1.82 6.88 -21.72
CA ILE A 12 2.29 7.83 -22.73
C ILE A 12 1.07 8.37 -23.49
N GLN A 13 1.03 9.69 -23.67
CA GLN A 13 0.02 10.39 -24.46
C GLN A 13 0.56 10.72 -25.85
N GLU A 14 1.81 11.17 -25.93
CA GLU A 14 2.39 11.67 -27.16
C GLU A 14 3.89 11.42 -27.19
N ILE A 15 4.39 11.07 -28.37
CA ILE A 15 5.83 10.94 -28.67
C ILE A 15 6.08 11.72 -29.94
N ASN A 16 6.91 12.76 -29.85
CA ASN A 16 7.28 13.62 -30.98
C ASN A 16 8.78 13.60 -31.19
N ILE A 17 9.20 13.62 -32.44
CA ILE A 17 10.59 13.85 -32.82
C ILE A 17 10.68 15.31 -33.25
N GLU A 18 11.34 16.14 -32.45
CA GLU A 18 11.57 17.54 -32.76
C GLU A 18 12.77 17.66 -33.71
N THR A 19 12.54 18.32 -34.85
CA THR A 19 13.58 18.57 -35.84
C THR A 19 14.57 19.60 -35.31
N SER A 20 15.84 19.23 -35.22
CA SER A 20 16.94 20.12 -34.83
C SER A 20 17.87 20.32 -36.02
N THR A 21 18.27 21.57 -36.27
CA THR A 21 19.32 21.90 -37.24
C THR A 21 20.70 22.04 -36.60
N TRP A 22 20.77 21.93 -35.26
CA TRP A 22 21.98 22.20 -34.48
C TRP A 22 22.81 20.94 -34.20
N ALA A 23 22.22 19.77 -34.40
CA ALA A 23 22.88 18.48 -34.23
C ALA A 23 22.46 17.53 -35.36
N ASP A 24 23.25 16.50 -35.59
CA ASP A 24 22.93 15.35 -36.44
C ASP A 24 21.86 14.42 -35.83
N HIS A 25 21.37 14.75 -34.65
CA HIS A 25 20.31 14.04 -33.95
C HIS A 25 19.13 14.95 -33.61
N ASN A 26 17.93 14.44 -33.90
CA ASN A 26 16.66 15.07 -33.55
C ASN A 26 16.24 14.69 -32.12
N LEU A 27 15.65 15.65 -31.39
CA LEU A 27 15.21 15.44 -30.00
C LEU A 27 13.94 14.59 -29.96
N LEU A 28 13.82 13.71 -28.97
CA LEU A 28 12.62 12.92 -28.74
C LEU A 28 11.87 13.46 -27.52
N LYS A 29 10.69 14.04 -27.75
CA LYS A 29 9.81 14.57 -26.70
C LYS A 29 8.72 13.57 -26.39
N VAL A 30 8.54 13.28 -25.10
CA VAL A 30 7.53 12.35 -24.60
C VAL A 30 6.64 13.07 -23.60
N ILE A 31 5.33 13.06 -23.85
CA ILE A 31 4.31 13.56 -22.92
C ILE A 31 3.56 12.34 -22.38
N TRP A 32 3.46 12.21 -21.06
CA TRP A 32 2.75 11.11 -20.41
C TRP A 32 1.85 11.61 -19.27
N LYS A 33 0.84 10.82 -18.89
CA LYS A 33 -0.23 11.15 -17.92
C LYS A 33 0.23 11.46 -16.48
N GLY A 34 1.52 11.41 -16.19
CA GLY A 34 2.08 11.25 -14.84
C GLY A 34 1.77 9.88 -14.22
N GLN A 35 2.41 9.56 -13.09
CA GLN A 35 1.93 8.48 -12.24
C GLN A 35 0.92 9.02 -11.25
N ARG A 36 -0.23 8.34 -11.09
CA ARG A 36 -1.09 8.57 -9.92
C ARG A 36 -0.25 8.29 -8.68
N LYS A 37 -0.22 9.24 -7.72
CA LYS A 37 0.35 8.98 -6.39
C LYS A 37 -0.33 7.72 -5.84
N ARG A 38 0.38 6.60 -5.83
CA ARG A 38 -0.07 5.43 -5.09
C ARG A 38 -0.09 5.88 -3.63
N SER A 39 -1.27 5.89 -3.00
CA SER A 39 -1.37 6.09 -1.57
C SER A 39 -0.57 4.96 -0.92
N ARG A 40 0.64 5.29 -0.45
CA ARG A 40 1.39 4.36 0.40
C ARG A 40 0.48 4.09 1.59
N TRP A 41 0.25 2.82 1.86
CA TRP A 41 -0.48 2.46 3.06
C TRP A 41 0.36 2.95 4.25
N THR A 42 -0.21 3.88 5.01
CA THR A 42 0.34 4.29 6.30
C THR A 42 -0.52 3.63 7.37
N MET A 43 0.14 2.93 8.29
CA MET A 43 -0.52 2.36 9.45
C MET A 43 -1.15 3.48 10.28
N ASN A 44 -2.37 3.28 10.80
CA ASN A 44 -2.95 4.22 11.73
C ASN A 44 -2.36 3.99 13.13
N ASP A 45 -1.52 4.91 13.59
CA ASP A 45 -0.85 4.83 14.89
C ASP A 45 -1.82 4.81 16.08
N SER A 46 -3.07 5.25 15.90
CA SER A 46 -4.08 5.16 16.97
C SER A 46 -4.37 3.72 17.39
N ILE A 47 -4.26 2.77 16.45
CA ILE A 47 -4.51 1.34 16.72
C ILE A 47 -3.46 0.81 17.69
N LEU A 48 -2.22 1.29 17.61
CA LEU A 48 -1.14 0.89 18.52
C LEU A 48 -1.35 1.38 19.96
N LYS A 49 -2.22 2.38 20.17
CA LYS A 49 -2.59 2.84 21.51
C LYS A 49 -3.61 1.91 22.19
N GLU A 50 -4.26 1.03 21.43
CA GLU A 50 -5.26 0.10 21.96
C GLU A 50 -4.58 -1.10 22.62
N LYS A 51 -4.49 -1.08 23.96
CA LYS A 51 -3.86 -2.18 24.74
C LYS A 51 -4.38 -3.57 24.38
N LYS A 52 -5.69 -3.70 24.15
CA LYS A 52 -6.32 -4.97 23.74
C LYS A 52 -5.81 -5.47 22.39
N PHE A 53 -5.60 -4.55 21.44
CA PHE A 53 -5.06 -4.87 20.13
C PHE A 53 -3.60 -5.33 20.24
N ASN A 54 -2.78 -4.62 21.02
CA ASN A 54 -1.38 -5.01 21.22
C ASN A 54 -1.27 -6.41 21.84
N GLN A 55 -2.05 -6.70 22.89
CA GLN A 55 -2.07 -8.02 23.52
C GLN A 55 -2.53 -9.14 22.57
N PHE A 56 -3.50 -8.85 21.70
CA PHE A 56 -3.93 -9.79 20.67
C PHE A 56 -2.82 -10.05 19.64
N MET A 57 -2.18 -8.99 19.14
CA MET A 57 -1.10 -9.09 18.16
C MET A 57 0.13 -9.80 18.72
N GLU A 58 0.52 -9.53 19.97
CA GLU A 58 1.62 -10.22 20.65
C GLU A 58 1.38 -11.73 20.70
N ARG A 59 0.18 -12.16 21.11
CA ARG A 59 -0.17 -13.59 21.17
C ARG A 59 -0.14 -14.26 19.81
N GLU A 60 -0.69 -13.62 18.78
CA GLU A 60 -0.68 -14.15 17.41
C GLU A 60 0.74 -14.26 16.86
N LEU A 61 1.58 -13.25 17.09
CA LEU A 61 2.98 -13.27 16.66
C LEU A 61 3.79 -14.33 17.39
N ASP A 62 3.61 -14.45 18.71
CA ASP A 62 4.29 -15.47 19.52
C ASP A 62 3.92 -16.88 19.07
N PHE A 63 2.63 -17.14 18.87
CA PHE A 63 2.14 -18.41 18.33
C PHE A 63 2.76 -18.70 16.97
N PHE A 64 2.76 -17.72 16.07
CA PHE A 64 3.32 -17.87 14.74
C PHE A 64 4.81 -18.22 14.77
N PHE A 65 5.62 -17.41 15.46
CA PHE A 65 7.06 -17.65 15.53
C PHE A 65 7.40 -18.95 16.24
N LYS A 66 6.59 -19.40 17.20
CA LYS A 66 6.76 -20.71 17.84
C LYS A 66 6.57 -21.85 16.84
N GLU A 67 5.53 -21.81 16.01
CA GLU A 67 5.25 -22.87 15.05
C GLU A 67 6.16 -22.85 13.81
N ASN A 68 6.66 -21.67 13.43
CA ASN A 68 7.35 -21.42 12.15
C ASN A 68 8.84 -21.06 12.28
N ARG A 69 9.46 -21.31 13.44
CA ARG A 69 10.93 -21.17 13.63
C ARG A 69 11.72 -22.41 13.21
N LYS A 70 11.06 -23.46 12.72
CA LYS A 70 11.73 -24.68 12.24
C LYS A 70 12.43 -24.39 10.92
N GLU A 71 13.62 -24.97 10.70
CA GLU A 71 14.41 -24.78 9.47
C GLU A 71 13.64 -25.19 8.20
N GLU A 72 12.60 -26.01 8.34
CA GLU A 72 11.71 -26.45 7.26
C GLU A 72 10.62 -25.45 6.87
N THR A 73 10.53 -24.29 7.55
CA THR A 73 9.49 -23.31 7.26
C THR A 73 9.72 -22.68 5.89
N SER A 74 8.74 -22.81 5.00
CA SER A 74 8.83 -22.22 3.67
C SER A 74 8.86 -20.69 3.74
N VAL A 75 9.64 -20.07 2.85
CA VAL A 75 9.67 -18.61 2.69
C VAL A 75 8.27 -18.07 2.38
N GLN A 76 7.44 -18.85 1.68
CA GLN A 76 6.06 -18.48 1.37
C GLN A 76 5.21 -18.33 2.64
N ASN A 77 5.32 -19.26 3.60
CA ASN A 77 4.59 -19.16 4.86
C ASN A 77 4.92 -17.86 5.59
N VAL A 78 6.19 -17.46 5.62
CA VAL A 78 6.63 -16.19 6.24
C VAL A 78 5.99 -14.97 5.53
N TRP A 79 5.91 -14.99 4.21
CA TRP A 79 5.25 -13.94 3.43
C TRP A 79 3.74 -13.87 3.67
N ASP A 80 3.08 -15.03 3.72
CA ASP A 80 1.63 -15.11 3.92
C ASP A 80 1.21 -14.58 5.29
N ILE A 81 1.99 -14.82 6.34
CA ILE A 81 1.73 -14.22 7.65
C ILE A 81 1.93 -12.71 7.63
N THR A 82 2.97 -12.22 6.95
CA THR A 82 3.18 -10.78 6.82
C THR A 82 1.99 -10.12 6.11
N ALA A 83 1.41 -10.79 5.12
CA ALA A 83 0.18 -10.36 4.46
C ALA A 83 -1.03 -10.42 5.42
N TYR A 84 -1.20 -11.50 6.17
CA TYR A 84 -2.27 -11.67 7.16
C TYR A 84 -2.25 -10.58 8.24
N ILE A 85 -1.10 -10.32 8.86
CA ILE A 85 -0.93 -9.27 9.88
C ILE A 85 -1.34 -7.91 9.32
N ARG A 86 -0.86 -7.57 8.11
CA ARG A 86 -1.23 -6.32 7.44
C ARG A 86 -2.74 -6.23 7.19
N LEU A 87 -3.37 -7.31 6.72
CA LEU A 87 -4.82 -7.36 6.52
C LEU A 87 -5.58 -7.19 7.83
N THR A 88 -5.13 -7.80 8.91
CA THR A 88 -5.73 -7.68 10.25
C THR A 88 -5.67 -6.23 10.75
N ILE A 89 -4.52 -5.56 10.64
CA ILE A 89 -4.37 -4.14 10.99
C ILE A 89 -5.32 -3.27 10.14
N ILE A 90 -5.40 -3.52 8.83
CA ILE A 90 -6.30 -2.81 7.92
C ILE A 90 -7.77 -3.00 8.33
N TYR A 91 -8.16 -4.24 8.63
CA TYR A 91 -9.52 -4.60 9.01
C TYR A 91 -9.92 -3.91 10.31
N VAL A 92 -9.08 -3.99 11.35
CA VAL A 92 -9.33 -3.33 12.64
C VAL A 92 -9.41 -1.82 12.46
N GLY A 93 -8.48 -1.22 11.71
CA GLY A 93 -8.52 0.22 11.42
C GLY A 93 -9.78 0.67 10.68
N ARG A 94 -10.28 -0.13 9.74
CA ARG A 94 -11.57 0.13 9.06
C ARG A 94 -12.75 -0.01 10.03
N ARG A 95 -12.76 -1.04 10.88
CA ARG A 95 -13.82 -1.26 11.86
C ARG A 95 -13.89 -0.12 12.88
N ASN A 96 -12.75 0.34 13.38
CA ASN A 96 -12.69 1.40 14.38
C ASN A 96 -13.15 2.75 13.80
N ARG A 97 -12.78 3.06 12.56
CA ARG A 97 -13.32 4.24 11.85
C ARG A 97 -14.84 4.18 11.70
N LYS A 98 -15.40 3.04 11.25
CA LYS A 98 -16.86 2.87 11.13
C LYS A 98 -17.57 3.12 12.45
N ARG A 99 -17.03 2.58 13.56
CA ARG A 99 -17.56 2.80 14.91
C ARG A 99 -17.50 4.26 15.35
N GLN A 100 -16.41 4.98 15.04
CA GLN A 100 -16.29 6.41 15.34
C GLN A 100 -17.32 7.22 14.55
N THR A 101 -17.45 6.98 13.24
CA THR A 101 -18.44 7.64 12.40
C THR A 101 -19.86 7.41 12.92
N GLN A 102 -20.17 6.17 13.31
CA GLN A 102 -21.49 5.84 13.86
C GLN A 102 -21.78 6.57 15.17
N LYS A 103 -20.81 6.67 16.07
CA LYS A 103 -20.98 7.42 17.34
C LYS A 103 -21.25 8.91 17.10
N VAL A 104 -20.52 9.53 16.18
CA VAL A 104 -20.72 10.95 15.82
C VAL A 104 -22.14 11.17 15.30
N LEU A 105 -22.62 10.28 14.42
CA LEU A 105 -24.00 10.35 13.93
C LEU A 105 -25.01 10.16 15.07
N GLU A 106 -24.82 9.19 15.96
CA GLU A 106 -25.71 8.97 17.11
C GLU A 106 -25.74 10.15 18.11
N GLU A 107 -24.67 10.95 18.18
CA GLU A 107 -24.61 12.20 18.96
C GLU A 107 -25.36 13.33 18.23
N GLU A 108 -25.19 13.48 16.92
CA GLU A 108 -25.91 14.48 16.10
C GLU A 108 -27.44 14.30 16.09
N TYR A 109 -27.93 13.06 16.20
CA TYR A 109 -29.38 12.76 16.24
C TYR A 109 -30.00 12.84 17.66
N LYS A 110 -29.20 13.12 18.70
CA LYS A 110 -29.68 13.27 20.08
C LYS A 110 -29.98 14.72 20.48
N ASP A 111 -29.50 15.68 19.69
CA ASP A 111 -29.82 17.11 19.79
C ASP A 111 -31.03 17.47 18.90
#